data_AF-A0A937J8P5-F1
#
_entry.id   AF-A0A937J8P5-F1
#
_cell.length_a   1.000
_cell.length_b   1.000
_cell.length_c   1.000
_cell.angle_alpha   90.00
_cell.angle_beta   90.00
_cell.angle_gamma   90.00
#
_symmetry.space_group_name_H-M   'P 1'
#
loop_
_entity.id
_entity.type
_entity.pdbx_description
1 polymer ?
#
loop_
_entity_poly.entity_id
_entity_poly.type
_entity_poly.pdbx_seq_one_letter_code
_entity_poly.pdbx_strand_id
1 'polypeptide(L)'
;MSTAWKTLSRRRLLKAATLNAVAAACLGLPASALAAVKALLPAGKQPRDFIEHNAQPLALETARNAYGQGPITPISQFFVRNNLPMPQQSVVHSRPSWRLSVEGVKASGVITLDDLKTLPTTTVACVIQCSGNGRVFFEHAPSGSPWGVGAAGCALWTGVRVSDVFDQFGGISPDARFLTATGGEPLPAGIDPSTVAVERSVPIAKGLNDCLLVWEMNGEPLPLVHGGPVRLLVPGYFGVNQVKWVQRIAATSDESDRKIQQSGYRMRAVGKSGNKSHPSMYRMPVKSWINGLGDKNDIARPGKHQLFGVAFSGERGIDHVDISLDGGKGWQRAQLYGPDLGPNAWRTFQLEVDLPAGDYYLVSRATDKLGERQPRYFPANQRGYGHNGWFDHGLTVVISKTLASAGATPVALAERGTAVATEITGRKHYAADDENTLGNRLFVETTNPPCGVCHTLEAARTRGVIGPNLDELRPNAHRIRAALAQGVGAMPSYSEQLTVSELNALIEFITLSAGK
;
A
#
# COMPACT_ATOMS: atom_id res chain seq x y z
N MET A 1 71.44 -25.70 37.82
CA MET A 1 70.75 -26.96 38.14
C MET A 1 69.31 -26.65 38.55
N SER A 2 68.34 -26.88 37.65
CA SER A 2 66.98 -27.32 38.00
C SER A 2 66.25 -27.57 36.68
N THR A 3 65.90 -28.83 36.48
CA THR A 3 65.18 -29.43 35.36
C THR A 3 63.69 -29.13 35.44
N ALA A 4 63.05 -28.72 34.34
CA ALA A 4 61.65 -29.08 34.07
C ALA A 4 61.26 -28.76 32.62
N TRP A 5 61.22 -29.80 31.78
CA TRP A 5 60.34 -29.84 30.62
C TRP A 5 58.88 -29.75 31.08
N LYS A 6 58.09 -28.86 30.46
CA LYS A 6 56.63 -28.95 30.45
C LYS A 6 56.09 -28.93 29.02
N THR A 7 55.56 -30.10 28.69
CA THR A 7 54.62 -30.47 27.64
C THR A 7 53.66 -29.36 27.20
N LEU A 8 53.64 -29.07 25.90
CA LEU A 8 52.57 -28.33 25.24
C LEU A 8 51.32 -29.22 25.15
N SER A 9 50.22 -28.77 25.76
CA SER A 9 48.97 -29.52 25.84
C SER A 9 48.25 -29.65 24.49
N ARG A 10 47.67 -30.83 24.24
CA ARG A 10 46.86 -31.23 23.07
C ARG A 10 45.49 -30.51 22.97
N ARG A 11 45.41 -29.20 23.21
CA ARG A 11 44.13 -28.44 23.17
C ARG A 11 44.10 -27.20 22.27
N ARG A 12 45.02 -27.08 21.31
CA ARG A 12 44.95 -26.03 20.26
C ARG A 12 45.26 -26.52 18.84
N LEU A 13 44.75 -27.70 18.48
CA LEU A 13 44.77 -28.23 17.10
C LEU A 13 43.41 -28.80 16.64
N LEU A 14 42.30 -28.23 17.14
CA LEU A 14 40.93 -28.56 16.71
C LEU A 14 40.04 -27.30 16.54
N LYS A 15 40.60 -26.19 16.04
CA LYS A 15 39.84 -24.97 15.67
C LYS A 15 40.18 -24.43 14.28
N ALA A 16 40.51 -25.33 13.34
CA ALA A 16 40.74 -24.95 11.93
C ALA A 16 40.10 -25.94 10.93
N ALA A 17 39.14 -26.76 11.36
CA ALA A 17 38.56 -27.82 10.52
C ALA A 17 37.05 -28.02 10.73
N THR A 18 36.26 -26.94 10.81
CA THR A 18 34.78 -27.03 10.76
C THR A 18 34.09 -25.86 10.04
N LEU A 19 34.81 -25.03 9.28
CA LEU A 19 34.22 -23.90 8.53
C LEU A 19 34.27 -24.04 7.00
N ASN A 20 34.71 -25.18 6.47
CA ASN A 20 34.80 -25.40 5.01
C ASN A 20 33.92 -26.54 4.46
N ALA A 21 32.95 -27.04 5.22
CA ALA A 21 32.06 -28.12 4.76
C ALA A 21 30.66 -27.66 4.30
N VAL A 22 30.36 -26.35 4.26
CA VAL A 22 29.11 -25.83 3.67
C VAL A 22 29.37 -25.02 2.40
N ALA A 23 30.60 -24.58 2.14
CA ALA A 23 30.95 -23.84 0.92
C ALA A 23 31.19 -24.74 -0.31
N ALA A 24 31.33 -26.05 -0.14
CA ALA A 24 31.67 -26.99 -1.22
C ALA A 24 30.49 -27.85 -1.71
N ALA A 25 29.24 -27.51 -1.36
CA ALA A 25 28.03 -28.20 -1.84
C ALA A 25 27.16 -27.35 -2.79
N CYS A 26 27.62 -26.16 -3.20
CA CYS A 26 26.84 -25.26 -4.08
C CYS A 26 27.46 -25.02 -5.46
N LEU A 27 28.56 -25.72 -5.83
CA LEU A 27 29.22 -25.53 -7.13
C LEU A 27 28.62 -26.40 -8.27
N GLY A 28 27.43 -26.96 -8.07
CA GLY A 28 26.78 -27.82 -9.06
C GLY A 28 25.27 -27.62 -9.19
N LEU A 29 24.72 -26.51 -8.69
CA LEU A 29 23.31 -26.20 -8.92
C LEU A 29 23.16 -25.51 -10.30
N PRO A 30 22.24 -25.97 -11.17
CA PRO A 30 21.96 -25.25 -12.40
C PRO A 30 21.49 -23.83 -12.07
N ALA A 31 21.83 -22.85 -12.92
CA ALA A 31 21.42 -21.44 -12.72
C ALA A 31 19.90 -21.27 -12.52
N SER A 32 19.11 -22.24 -12.96
CA SER A 32 17.66 -22.35 -12.71
C SER A 32 17.26 -22.62 -11.26
N ALA A 33 18.20 -22.98 -10.37
CA ALA A 33 17.97 -23.16 -8.93
C ALA A 33 18.26 -21.89 -8.10
N LEU A 34 18.81 -20.83 -8.71
CA LEU A 34 18.81 -19.47 -8.15
C LEU A 34 17.56 -18.67 -8.54
N ALA A 35 16.65 -19.27 -9.31
CA ALA A 35 15.37 -18.65 -9.64
C ALA A 35 14.45 -18.61 -8.40
N ALA A 36 14.25 -17.39 -7.90
CA ALA A 36 13.23 -16.97 -6.95
C ALA A 36 13.27 -17.62 -5.55
N VAL A 37 14.31 -17.29 -4.76
CA VAL A 37 14.07 -17.17 -3.30
C VAL A 37 13.15 -15.98 -3.12
N LYS A 38 11.83 -16.23 -3.07
CA LYS A 38 10.84 -15.18 -2.78
C LYS A 38 11.24 -14.51 -1.47
N ALA A 39 11.49 -13.20 -1.50
CA ALA A 39 11.87 -12.46 -0.32
C ALA A 39 10.84 -12.70 0.80
N LEU A 40 11.32 -13.06 1.99
CA LEU A 40 10.45 -13.26 3.15
C LEU A 40 9.68 -11.96 3.42
N LEU A 41 8.40 -12.08 3.74
CA LEU A 41 7.61 -10.93 4.16
C LEU A 41 8.22 -10.31 5.43
N PRO A 42 8.01 -9.00 5.68
CA PRO A 42 8.48 -8.35 6.89
C PRO A 42 8.07 -9.09 8.17
N ALA A 43 8.90 -8.98 9.21
CA ALA A 43 8.74 -9.73 10.46
C ALA A 43 7.28 -9.69 10.99
N GLY A 44 6.78 -10.88 11.35
CA GLY A 44 5.42 -11.07 11.86
C GLY A 44 4.32 -11.19 10.81
N LYS A 45 4.57 -10.85 9.54
CA LYS A 45 3.58 -10.98 8.45
C LYS A 45 3.64 -12.36 7.81
N GLN A 46 2.47 -12.99 7.62
CA GLN A 46 2.35 -14.33 7.05
C GLN A 46 1.68 -14.28 5.67
N PRO A 47 2.20 -14.97 4.64
CA PRO A 47 1.62 -14.91 3.29
C PRO A 47 0.12 -15.23 3.22
N ARG A 48 -0.37 -16.13 4.08
CA ARG A 48 -1.79 -16.51 4.14
C ARG A 48 -2.75 -15.36 4.53
N ASP A 49 -2.23 -14.30 5.12
CA ASP A 49 -3.00 -13.16 5.61
C ASP A 49 -3.00 -11.99 4.61
N PHE A 50 -2.30 -12.12 3.47
CA PHE A 50 -2.13 -11.04 2.51
C PHE A 50 -2.31 -11.47 1.06
N ILE A 51 -2.78 -10.51 0.24
CA ILE A 51 -2.62 -10.52 -1.20
C ILE A 51 -1.44 -9.60 -1.53
N GLU A 52 -0.40 -10.15 -2.17
CA GLU A 52 0.78 -9.38 -2.57
C GLU A 52 0.57 -8.76 -3.95
N HIS A 53 0.49 -7.44 -4.00
CA HIS A 53 0.32 -6.69 -5.25
C HIS A 53 1.63 -6.29 -5.91
N ASN A 54 2.70 -6.18 -5.10
CA ASN A 54 4.02 -5.79 -5.56
C ASN A 54 5.08 -6.15 -4.51
N ALA A 55 6.21 -6.72 -4.94
CA ALA A 55 7.34 -7.02 -4.06
C ALA A 55 8.19 -5.77 -3.75
N GLN A 56 8.40 -4.90 -4.76
CA GLN A 56 9.25 -3.72 -4.65
C GLN A 56 8.73 -2.55 -5.51
N PRO A 57 8.30 -1.43 -4.90
CA PRO A 57 8.14 -1.21 -3.46
C PRO A 57 6.99 -2.07 -2.91
N LEU A 58 7.18 -2.61 -1.72
CA LEU A 58 6.26 -3.57 -1.13
C LEU A 58 4.81 -3.04 -1.03
N ALA A 59 3.86 -3.83 -1.53
CA ALA A 59 2.42 -3.58 -1.48
C ALA A 59 1.68 -4.86 -1.08
N LEU A 60 1.19 -4.91 0.15
CA LEU A 60 0.45 -6.04 0.73
C LEU A 60 -0.95 -5.59 1.12
N GLU A 61 -1.96 -6.26 0.60
CA GLU A 61 -3.37 -6.08 0.97
C GLU A 61 -3.72 -7.09 2.04
N THR A 62 -4.33 -6.66 3.14
CA THR A 62 -4.87 -7.60 4.14
C THR A 62 -5.96 -8.44 3.48
N ALA A 63 -5.83 -9.77 3.52
CA ALA A 63 -6.87 -10.65 3.00
C ALA A 63 -8.20 -10.33 3.71
N ARG A 64 -9.31 -10.33 2.96
CA ARG A 64 -10.62 -9.87 3.45
C ARG A 64 -11.08 -10.58 4.73
N ASN A 65 -10.75 -11.86 4.86
CA ASN A 65 -11.04 -12.71 6.02
C ASN A 65 -9.97 -12.65 7.14
N ALA A 66 -8.87 -11.92 6.94
CA ALA A 66 -7.76 -11.83 7.89
C ALA A 66 -7.87 -10.65 8.86
N TYR A 67 -8.86 -9.76 8.71
CA TYR A 67 -9.06 -8.62 9.61
C TYR A 67 -9.39 -8.99 11.06
N GLY A 68 -9.91 -10.20 11.28
CA GLY A 68 -10.50 -10.58 12.55
C GLY A 68 -11.85 -9.88 12.81
N GLN A 69 -12.31 -9.97 14.06
CA GLN A 69 -13.60 -9.43 14.52
C GLN A 69 -13.44 -8.24 15.49
N GLY A 70 -12.21 -7.93 15.88
CA GLY A 70 -11.89 -6.86 16.84
C GLY A 70 -11.78 -5.48 16.18
N PRO A 71 -11.88 -4.40 16.96
CA PRO A 71 -11.78 -3.03 16.45
C PRO A 71 -10.33 -2.62 16.12
N ILE A 72 -9.34 -3.44 16.43
CA ILE A 72 -7.93 -3.19 16.15
C ILE A 72 -7.39 -4.30 15.24
N THR A 73 -6.79 -3.89 14.13
CA THR A 73 -6.05 -4.76 13.21
C THR A 73 -4.68 -5.07 13.82
N PRO A 74 -4.32 -6.36 14.01
CA PRO A 74 -2.99 -6.75 14.45
C PRO A 74 -1.90 -6.22 13.52
N ILE A 75 -0.73 -5.87 14.06
CA ILE A 75 0.42 -5.40 13.26
C ILE A 75 0.81 -6.43 12.20
N SER A 76 0.77 -7.71 12.55
CA SER A 76 1.02 -8.85 11.66
C SER A 76 0.07 -8.94 10.47
N GLN A 77 -1.10 -8.31 10.54
CA GLN A 77 -2.15 -8.33 9.51
C GLN A 77 -2.40 -6.95 8.90
N PHE A 78 -1.75 -5.88 9.38
CA PHE A 78 -1.94 -4.53 8.87
C PHE A 78 -1.36 -4.40 7.44
N PHE A 79 -2.14 -3.83 6.52
CA PHE A 79 -1.75 -3.67 5.12
C PHE A 79 -0.45 -2.85 4.95
N VAL A 80 0.24 -3.05 3.83
CA VAL A 80 1.48 -2.32 3.50
C VAL A 80 1.32 -1.66 2.15
N ARG A 81 1.66 -0.37 2.07
CA ARG A 81 1.80 0.35 0.80
C ARG A 81 3.02 1.27 0.88
N ASN A 82 3.96 1.08 -0.03
CA ASN A 82 5.17 1.90 -0.16
C ASN A 82 5.22 2.57 -1.53
N ASN A 83 5.53 3.86 -1.59
CA ASN A 83 5.73 4.60 -2.85
C ASN A 83 7.13 4.42 -3.43
N LEU A 84 8.11 4.24 -2.55
CA LEU A 84 9.51 3.95 -2.81
C LEU A 84 9.97 2.80 -1.90
N PRO A 85 11.12 2.15 -2.16
CA PRO A 85 11.69 1.17 -1.25
C PRO A 85 11.83 1.71 0.19
N MET A 86 11.73 0.80 1.16
CA MET A 86 11.90 1.19 2.57
C MET A 86 13.35 1.59 2.84
N PRO A 87 13.59 2.50 3.81
CA PRO A 87 14.93 2.72 4.34
C PRO A 87 15.55 1.44 4.92
N GLN A 88 16.85 1.48 5.19
CA GLN A 88 17.54 0.36 5.83
C GLN A 88 17.00 0.10 7.26
N GLN A 89 17.02 -1.17 7.66
CA GLN A 89 16.57 -1.62 8.97
C GLN A 89 17.33 -0.97 10.15
N SER A 90 18.56 -0.48 9.92
CA SER A 90 19.32 0.29 10.90
C SER A 90 18.54 1.49 11.45
N VAL A 91 17.69 2.13 10.65
CA VAL A 91 16.89 3.32 11.03
C VAL A 91 16.01 3.07 12.26
N VAL A 92 15.52 1.84 12.47
CA VAL A 92 14.71 1.48 13.65
C VAL A 92 15.51 0.86 14.79
N HIS A 93 16.74 0.40 14.54
CA HIS A 93 17.64 -0.17 15.54
C HIS A 93 18.50 0.89 16.23
N SER A 94 18.99 1.89 15.49
CA SER A 94 19.74 3.02 16.02
C SER A 94 18.82 4.18 16.41
N ARG A 95 17.79 3.91 17.21
CA ARG A 95 16.80 4.93 17.66
C ARG A 95 17.40 6.22 18.22
N PRO A 96 18.53 6.21 18.96
CA PRO A 96 19.15 7.43 19.48
C PRO A 96 19.70 8.38 18.39
N SER A 97 19.91 7.90 17.16
CA SER A 97 20.47 8.70 16.07
C SER A 97 19.42 9.30 15.13
N TRP A 98 18.14 8.94 15.27
CA TRP A 98 17.09 9.50 14.43
C TRP A 98 16.84 10.96 14.79
N ARG A 99 16.70 11.80 13.77
CA ARG A 99 16.55 13.26 13.86
C ARG A 99 15.44 13.73 12.94
N LEU A 100 14.65 14.68 13.40
CA LEU A 100 13.59 15.33 12.66
C LEU A 100 13.90 16.82 12.50
N SER A 101 13.96 17.31 11.27
CA SER A 101 13.98 18.75 10.98
C SER A 101 12.60 19.35 11.25
N VAL A 102 12.56 20.45 12.00
CA VAL A 102 11.34 21.23 12.29
C VAL A 102 11.54 22.64 11.75
N GLU A 103 10.71 23.01 10.77
CA GLU A 103 10.84 24.24 9.99
C GLU A 103 9.54 25.05 9.94
N GLY A 104 9.62 26.30 9.48
CA GLY A 104 8.45 27.18 9.40
C GLY A 104 7.93 27.63 10.76
N VAL A 105 8.76 27.49 11.79
CA VAL A 105 8.55 27.87 13.18
C VAL A 105 9.51 29.00 13.56
N LYS A 106 9.27 29.69 14.68
CA LYS A 106 10.09 30.85 15.09
C LYS A 106 11.58 30.50 15.26
N ALA A 107 11.89 29.35 15.85
CA ALA A 107 13.25 28.86 16.01
C ALA A 107 13.39 27.50 15.31
N SER A 108 13.60 27.48 13.99
CA SER A 108 13.76 26.21 13.26
C SER A 108 14.94 25.40 13.82
N GLY A 109 14.82 24.08 13.84
CA GLY A 109 15.79 23.24 14.51
C GLY A 109 15.57 21.75 14.28
N VAL A 110 16.19 20.94 15.14
CA VAL A 110 16.13 19.48 15.06
C VAL A 110 15.66 18.93 16.40
N ILE A 111 14.76 17.96 16.36
CA ILE A 111 14.30 17.20 17.54
C ILE A 111 14.61 15.71 17.37
N THR A 112 15.01 15.05 18.45
CA THR A 112 15.28 13.60 18.46
C THR A 112 14.04 12.81 18.92
N LEU A 113 14.06 11.48 18.77
CA LEU A 113 12.98 10.64 19.32
C LEU A 113 12.91 10.72 20.85
N ASP A 114 14.05 10.84 21.53
CA ASP A 114 14.07 10.93 22.98
C ASP A 114 13.47 12.26 23.45
N ASP A 115 13.79 13.36 22.77
CA ASP A 115 13.16 14.66 23.02
C ASP A 115 11.64 14.61 22.79
N LEU A 116 11.19 13.99 21.69
CA LEU A 116 9.75 13.83 21.42
C LEU A 116 9.05 13.12 22.59
N LYS A 117 9.66 12.08 23.16
CA LYS A 117 9.09 11.33 24.28
C LYS A 117 9.02 12.10 25.60
N THR A 118 9.67 13.26 25.70
CA THR A 118 9.54 14.17 26.86
C THR A 118 8.29 15.07 26.77
N LEU A 119 7.69 15.21 25.58
CA LEU A 119 6.50 16.02 25.35
C LEU A 119 5.21 15.28 25.78
N PRO A 120 4.07 15.98 25.94
CA PRO A 120 2.80 15.37 26.30
C PRO A 120 2.38 14.26 25.33
N THR A 121 2.41 13.02 25.82
CA THR A 121 2.10 11.82 25.02
C THR A 121 0.59 11.63 24.91
N THR A 122 0.13 11.22 23.73
CA THR A 122 -1.27 10.92 23.42
C THR A 122 -1.35 9.60 22.63
N THR A 123 -2.38 8.81 22.92
CA THR A 123 -2.72 7.60 22.15
C THR A 123 -4.08 7.77 21.50
N VAL A 124 -4.17 7.49 20.20
CA VAL A 124 -5.45 7.55 19.44
C VAL A 124 -5.68 6.27 18.64
N ALA A 125 -6.92 5.82 18.56
CA ALA A 125 -7.33 4.81 17.58
C ALA A 125 -7.62 5.49 16.24
N CYS A 126 -7.02 4.98 15.16
CA CYS A 126 -7.16 5.58 13.84
C CYS A 126 -7.18 4.52 12.73
N VAL A 127 -8.14 4.67 11.81
CA VAL A 127 -8.12 3.99 10.51
C VAL A 127 -7.06 4.65 9.62
N ILE A 128 -6.21 3.83 9.04
CA ILE A 128 -5.41 4.20 7.88
C ILE A 128 -5.96 3.44 6.69
N GLN A 129 -6.42 4.16 5.67
CA GLN A 129 -6.86 3.56 4.40
C GLN A 129 -6.11 4.18 3.23
N CYS A 130 -5.58 3.34 2.34
CA CYS A 130 -5.03 3.76 1.06
C CYS A 130 -6.11 4.45 0.23
N SER A 131 -5.80 5.57 -0.44
CA SER A 131 -6.74 6.19 -1.38
C SER A 131 -7.20 5.25 -2.48
N GLY A 132 -6.40 4.24 -2.83
CA GLY A 132 -6.75 3.22 -3.80
C GLY A 132 -7.58 2.06 -3.28
N ASN A 133 -7.97 2.01 -1.99
CA ASN A 133 -8.78 0.90 -1.48
C ASN A 133 -10.12 0.83 -2.22
N GLY A 134 -10.39 -0.28 -2.91
CA GLY A 134 -11.52 -0.47 -3.82
C GLY A 134 -11.20 -0.19 -5.29
N ARG A 135 -9.92 -0.02 -5.68
CA ARG A 135 -9.55 0.26 -7.07
C ARG A 135 -9.97 -0.85 -8.04
N VAL A 136 -9.93 -2.11 -7.60
CA VAL A 136 -10.22 -3.26 -8.47
C VAL A 136 -11.64 -3.24 -9.03
N PHE A 137 -12.56 -2.52 -8.37
CA PHE A 137 -13.98 -2.47 -8.74
C PHE A 137 -14.31 -1.48 -9.87
N PHE A 138 -13.35 -0.66 -10.32
CA PHE A 138 -13.60 0.24 -11.44
C PHE A 138 -13.42 -0.47 -12.78
N GLU A 139 -14.47 -0.44 -13.61
CA GLU A 139 -14.50 -1.09 -14.94
C GLU A 139 -13.35 -0.67 -15.87
N HIS A 140 -12.94 0.61 -15.80
CA HIS A 140 -11.88 1.16 -16.67
C HIS A 140 -10.47 0.74 -16.26
N ALA A 141 -10.32 -0.20 -15.32
CA ALA A 141 -9.06 -0.78 -14.85
C ALA A 141 -7.94 0.27 -14.63
N PRO A 142 -8.18 1.28 -13.77
CA PRO A 142 -7.18 2.32 -13.52
C PRO A 142 -5.87 1.75 -13.03
N SER A 143 -4.76 2.36 -13.46
CA SER A 143 -3.41 1.89 -13.11
C SER A 143 -3.10 1.99 -11.60
N GLY A 144 -2.14 1.17 -11.18
CA GLY A 144 -1.75 0.96 -9.79
C GLY A 144 -2.24 -0.38 -9.24
N SER A 145 -1.95 -0.68 -7.98
CA SER A 145 -2.34 -1.96 -7.35
C SER A 145 -3.87 -2.12 -7.33
N PRO A 146 -4.41 -3.25 -7.81
CA PRO A 146 -5.85 -3.54 -7.84
C PRO A 146 -6.37 -3.94 -6.46
N TRP A 147 -6.37 -2.97 -5.53
CA TRP A 147 -6.83 -3.21 -4.16
C TRP A 147 -8.31 -3.59 -4.14
N GLY A 148 -8.64 -4.67 -3.43
CA GLY A 148 -9.99 -4.97 -2.98
C GLY A 148 -10.39 -4.05 -1.82
N VAL A 149 -10.85 -4.62 -0.70
CA VAL A 149 -11.19 -3.86 0.52
C VAL A 149 -10.06 -3.83 1.54
N GLY A 150 -9.00 -4.60 1.29
CA GLY A 150 -7.95 -4.94 2.25
C GLY A 150 -6.87 -3.87 2.46
N ALA A 151 -6.91 -2.75 1.73
CA ALA A 151 -5.92 -1.68 1.81
C ALA A 151 -6.29 -0.65 2.89
N ALA A 152 -6.73 -1.16 4.03
CA ALA A 152 -7.14 -0.40 5.20
C ALA A 152 -6.82 -1.17 6.49
N GLY A 153 -6.72 -0.48 7.61
CA GLY A 153 -6.60 -1.10 8.94
C GLY A 153 -6.79 -0.06 10.04
N CYS A 154 -7.25 -0.49 11.22
CA CYS A 154 -7.42 0.37 12.39
C CYS A 154 -6.42 -0.03 13.46
N ALA A 155 -5.68 0.92 14.03
CA ALA A 155 -4.69 0.65 15.06
C ALA A 155 -4.68 1.74 16.12
N LEU A 156 -4.13 1.42 17.29
CA LEU A 156 -3.76 2.39 18.31
C LEU A 156 -2.40 2.98 17.94
N TRP A 157 -2.26 4.30 18.03
CA TRP A 157 -1.05 5.02 17.70
C TRP A 157 -0.67 5.92 18.86
N THR A 158 0.54 5.77 19.38
CA THR A 158 1.04 6.56 20.52
C THR A 158 2.17 7.48 20.05
N GLY A 159 2.09 8.74 20.45
CA GLY A 159 3.02 9.78 20.04
C GLY A 159 2.72 11.14 20.67
N VAL A 160 3.16 12.20 20.00
CA VAL A 160 2.93 13.60 20.42
C VAL A 160 2.18 14.38 19.37
N ARG A 161 1.39 15.36 19.78
CA ARG A 161 0.74 16.28 18.85
C ARG A 161 1.78 17.14 18.14
N VAL A 162 1.53 17.41 16.86
CA VAL A 162 2.38 18.31 16.06
C VAL A 162 2.32 19.75 16.60
N SER A 163 1.19 20.18 17.18
CA SER A 163 1.08 21.46 17.88
C SER A 163 2.11 21.61 18.98
N ASP A 164 2.22 20.61 19.85
CA ASP A 164 3.10 20.64 21.02
C ASP A 164 4.57 20.68 20.58
N VAL A 165 4.89 20.02 19.46
CA VAL A 165 6.22 20.09 18.83
C VAL A 165 6.48 21.48 18.28
N PHE A 166 5.56 22.09 17.53
CA PHE A 166 5.75 23.45 17.02
C PHE A 166 5.86 24.49 18.13
N ASP A 167 5.11 24.34 19.22
CA ASP A 167 5.18 25.22 20.39
C ASP A 167 6.55 25.15 21.07
N GLN A 168 7.17 23.96 21.15
CA GLN A 168 8.55 23.78 21.63
C GLN A 168 9.57 24.61 20.82
N PHE A 169 9.28 24.90 19.55
CA PHE A 169 10.10 25.74 18.67
C PHE A 169 9.57 27.18 18.53
N GLY A 170 8.76 27.63 19.49
CA GLY A 170 8.25 29.01 19.60
C GLY A 170 6.97 29.29 18.81
N GLY A 171 6.34 28.26 18.25
CA GLY A 171 5.13 28.33 17.44
C GLY A 171 5.39 28.54 15.95
N ILE A 172 4.35 28.35 15.15
CA ILE A 172 4.39 28.46 13.68
C ILE A 172 4.52 29.91 13.19
N SER A 173 5.03 30.07 11.98
CA SER A 173 4.95 31.34 11.24
C SER A 173 3.49 31.78 11.02
N PRO A 174 3.16 33.08 11.14
CA PRO A 174 1.80 33.58 10.89
C PRO A 174 1.31 33.35 9.45
N ASP A 175 2.24 33.18 8.51
CA ASP A 175 1.92 32.92 7.09
C ASP A 175 1.73 31.43 6.79
N ALA A 176 1.94 30.55 7.76
CA ALA A 176 1.72 29.13 7.55
C ALA A 176 0.25 28.84 7.24
N ARG A 177 0.02 28.03 6.19
CA ARG A 177 -1.29 27.53 5.76
C ARG A 177 -1.34 26.02 5.68
N PHE A 178 -0.18 25.35 5.69
CA PHE A 178 -0.08 23.90 5.63
C PHE A 178 0.92 23.34 6.65
N LEU A 179 0.62 22.15 7.16
CA LEU A 179 1.62 21.23 7.72
C LEU A 179 2.15 20.37 6.56
N THR A 180 3.44 20.45 6.31
CA THR A 180 4.14 19.67 5.28
C THR A 180 5.11 18.70 5.93
N ALA A 181 5.07 17.42 5.55
CA ALA A 181 5.95 16.39 6.07
C ALA A 181 6.65 15.62 4.95
N THR A 182 7.95 15.36 5.13
CA THR A 182 8.83 14.68 4.16
C THR A 182 9.28 13.33 4.74
N GLY A 183 9.08 12.27 3.96
CA GLY A 183 9.52 10.91 4.29
C GLY A 183 11.02 10.72 4.08
N GLY A 184 11.57 9.72 4.77
CA GLY A 184 13.00 9.39 4.77
C GLY A 184 13.40 8.26 3.84
N GLU A 185 12.59 7.96 2.81
CA GLU A 185 12.92 6.95 1.81
C GLU A 185 14.23 7.27 1.08
N PRO A 186 15.06 6.26 0.74
CA PRO A 186 16.19 6.47 -0.15
C PRO A 186 15.69 6.93 -1.51
N LEU A 187 16.20 8.07 -1.97
CA LEU A 187 15.88 8.60 -3.29
C LEU A 187 16.81 8.00 -4.35
N PRO A 188 16.30 7.69 -5.55
CA PRO A 188 17.13 7.14 -6.63
C PRO A 188 18.16 8.17 -7.07
N ALA A 189 19.43 7.76 -7.21
CA ALA A 189 20.49 8.63 -7.70
C ALA A 189 20.17 9.10 -9.13
N GLY A 190 20.41 10.39 -9.41
CA GLY A 190 20.18 10.98 -10.73
C GLY A 190 18.72 11.30 -11.08
N ILE A 191 17.76 11.02 -10.18
CA ILE A 191 16.36 11.45 -10.35
C ILE A 191 16.10 12.68 -9.50
N ASP A 192 15.45 13.70 -10.09
CA ASP A 192 15.03 14.90 -9.36
C ASP A 192 14.11 14.53 -8.17
N PRO A 193 14.51 14.84 -6.92
CA PRO A 193 13.70 14.62 -5.73
C PRO A 193 12.27 15.17 -5.83
N SER A 194 12.06 16.28 -6.57
CA SER A 194 10.74 16.88 -6.76
C SER A 194 9.72 15.89 -7.35
N THR A 195 10.20 14.91 -8.12
CA THR A 195 9.39 13.97 -8.89
C THR A 195 9.06 12.68 -8.14
N VAL A 196 9.87 12.32 -7.14
CA VAL A 196 9.80 11.01 -6.46
C VAL A 196 9.67 11.08 -4.95
N ALA A 197 10.14 12.15 -4.30
CA ALA A 197 10.13 12.27 -2.85
C ALA A 197 8.69 12.20 -2.30
N VAL A 198 8.54 11.45 -1.21
CA VAL A 198 7.25 11.33 -0.51
C VAL A 198 7.11 12.50 0.45
N GLU A 199 6.54 13.59 -0.05
CA GLU A 199 6.23 14.77 0.75
C GLU A 199 4.76 15.16 0.57
N ARG A 200 4.08 15.44 1.67
CA ARG A 200 2.64 15.71 1.67
C ARG A 200 2.32 16.89 2.55
N SER A 201 1.33 17.67 2.12
CA SER A 201 0.83 18.84 2.84
C SER A 201 -0.64 18.69 3.16
N VAL A 202 -1.01 19.00 4.41
CA VAL A 202 -2.40 19.10 4.88
C VAL A 202 -2.65 20.50 5.43
N PRO A 203 -3.90 21.01 5.43
CA PRO A 203 -4.19 22.34 5.98
C PRO A 203 -3.66 22.50 7.41
N ILE A 204 -3.07 23.65 7.73
CA ILE A 204 -2.39 23.87 9.03
C ILE A 204 -3.37 23.72 10.19
N ALA A 205 -4.62 24.16 10.03
CA ALA A 205 -5.67 23.98 11.04
C ALA A 205 -5.87 22.50 11.39
N LYS A 206 -5.86 21.61 10.38
CA LYS A 206 -5.89 20.15 10.59
C LYS A 206 -4.59 19.66 11.24
N GLY A 207 -3.46 20.17 10.80
CA GLY A 207 -2.13 19.89 11.37
C GLY A 207 -2.04 20.14 12.87
N LEU A 208 -2.50 21.31 13.32
CA LEU A 208 -2.44 21.73 14.72
C LEU A 208 -3.52 21.09 15.58
N ASN A 209 -4.68 20.75 15.02
CA ASN A 209 -5.80 20.22 15.80
C ASN A 209 -5.53 18.80 16.31
N ASP A 210 -5.08 17.89 15.45
CA ASP A 210 -5.02 16.46 15.81
C ASP A 210 -4.02 15.62 15.01
N CYS A 211 -3.03 16.22 14.33
CA CYS A 211 -1.95 15.43 13.74
C CYS A 211 -0.92 15.05 14.82
N LEU A 212 -0.36 13.84 14.72
CA LEU A 212 0.63 13.32 15.68
C LEU A 212 1.90 12.86 14.98
N LEU A 213 3.03 12.99 15.65
CA LEU A 213 4.24 12.21 15.38
C LEU A 213 4.22 10.97 16.27
N VAL A 214 4.10 9.79 15.69
CA VAL A 214 3.89 8.53 16.43
C VAL A 214 5.05 7.56 16.27
N TRP A 215 5.44 6.92 17.37
CA TRP A 215 6.57 5.98 17.46
C TRP A 215 6.17 4.59 17.97
N GLU A 216 4.90 4.39 18.26
CA GLU A 216 4.34 3.13 18.74
C GLU A 216 2.99 2.87 18.06
N MET A 217 2.76 1.60 17.76
CA MET A 217 1.56 1.07 17.13
C MET A 217 1.09 -0.12 17.96
N ASN A 218 -0.17 -0.11 18.41
CA ASN A 218 -0.77 -1.18 19.23
C ASN A 218 0.03 -1.56 20.49
N GLY A 219 0.65 -0.58 21.17
CA GLY A 219 1.46 -0.83 22.36
C GLY A 219 2.87 -1.36 22.08
N GLU A 220 3.24 -1.52 20.81
CA GLU A 220 4.57 -1.99 20.40
C GLU A 220 5.33 -0.91 19.62
N PRO A 221 6.67 -0.88 19.72
CA PRO A 221 7.47 0.07 18.96
C PRO A 221 7.16 0.00 17.45
N LEU A 222 7.02 1.15 16.81
CA LEU A 222 6.57 1.24 15.42
C LEU A 222 7.52 0.46 14.49
N PRO A 223 7.03 -0.60 13.80
CA PRO A 223 7.88 -1.38 12.90
C PRO A 223 8.34 -0.56 11.68
N LEU A 224 9.52 -0.89 11.13
CA LEU A 224 10.05 -0.22 9.93
C LEU A 224 9.02 -0.21 8.79
N VAL A 225 8.37 -1.35 8.52
CA VAL A 225 7.37 -1.47 7.42
C VAL A 225 6.17 -0.52 7.58
N HIS A 226 5.88 -0.08 8.80
CA HIS A 226 4.81 0.87 9.12
C HIS A 226 5.32 2.29 9.42
N GLY A 227 6.62 2.56 9.15
CA GLY A 227 7.20 3.90 9.19
C GLY A 227 8.04 4.21 10.41
N GLY A 228 8.44 3.21 11.20
CA GLY A 228 9.32 3.43 12.35
C GLY A 228 10.67 4.05 11.96
N PRO A 229 11.34 4.79 12.87
CA PRO A 229 11.00 4.93 14.28
C PRO A 229 9.88 5.95 14.54
N VAL A 230 9.61 6.86 13.60
CA VAL A 230 8.53 7.86 13.71
C VAL A 230 7.83 8.03 12.37
N ARG A 231 6.51 8.10 12.40
CA ARG A 231 5.68 8.51 11.26
C ARG A 231 4.80 9.69 11.64
N LEU A 232 4.35 10.44 10.63
CA LEU A 232 3.21 11.34 10.77
C LEU A 232 1.91 10.52 10.75
N LEU A 233 1.01 10.83 11.69
CA LEU A 233 -0.37 10.40 11.74
C LEU A 233 -1.27 11.61 11.45
N VAL A 234 -2.19 11.46 10.49
CA VAL A 234 -3.20 12.47 10.13
C VAL A 234 -4.57 11.81 10.25
N PRO A 235 -5.19 11.82 11.44
CA PRO A 235 -6.42 11.06 11.67
C PRO A 235 -7.55 11.43 10.71
N GLY A 236 -8.29 10.42 10.24
CA GLY A 236 -9.43 10.58 9.34
C GLY A 236 -9.11 10.98 7.88
N TYR A 237 -7.84 11.22 7.54
CA TYR A 237 -7.39 11.46 6.17
C TYR A 237 -6.86 10.17 5.52
N PHE A 238 -6.92 10.10 4.19
CA PHE A 238 -6.35 8.98 3.43
C PHE A 238 -4.86 8.81 3.73
N GLY A 239 -4.41 7.55 3.73
CA GLY A 239 -3.10 7.11 4.22
C GLY A 239 -1.89 7.69 3.49
N VAL A 240 -2.06 8.29 2.31
CA VAL A 240 -0.97 9.02 1.64
C VAL A 240 -0.46 10.17 2.50
N ASN A 241 -1.33 10.83 3.28
CA ASN A 241 -0.95 11.96 4.13
C ASN A 241 -0.24 11.53 5.42
N GLN A 242 -0.18 10.23 5.69
CA GLN A 242 0.40 9.67 6.91
C GLN A 242 1.84 9.22 6.64
N VAL A 243 2.71 10.23 6.39
CA VAL A 243 4.08 10.08 5.91
C VAL A 243 4.90 9.20 6.85
N LYS A 244 5.56 8.19 6.28
CA LYS A 244 6.39 7.22 7.01
C LYS A 244 7.84 7.66 7.06
N TRP A 245 8.57 7.16 8.06
CA TRP A 245 10.00 7.43 8.23
C TRP A 245 10.29 8.94 8.21
N VAL A 246 9.43 9.73 8.84
CA VAL A 246 9.43 11.18 8.67
C VAL A 246 10.81 11.74 9.04
N GLN A 247 11.36 12.63 8.23
CA GLN A 247 12.65 13.28 8.48
C GLN A 247 12.52 14.79 8.58
N ARG A 248 11.39 15.33 8.12
CA ARG A 248 11.08 16.76 8.19
C ARG A 248 9.60 16.99 8.41
N ILE A 249 9.28 17.93 9.28
CA ILE A 249 7.97 18.59 9.36
C ILE A 249 8.15 20.11 9.25
N ALA A 250 7.24 20.78 8.57
CA ALA A 250 7.31 22.22 8.36
C ALA A 250 5.93 22.86 8.33
N ALA A 251 5.82 24.05 8.91
CA ALA A 251 4.67 24.92 8.70
C ALA A 251 4.92 25.81 7.47
N THR A 252 4.24 25.56 6.35
CA THR A 252 4.52 26.18 5.04
C THR A 252 3.37 27.07 4.57
N SER A 253 3.66 28.11 3.78
CA SER A 253 2.65 28.99 3.16
C SER A 253 1.84 28.29 2.08
N ASP A 254 2.49 27.41 1.34
CA ASP A 254 1.93 26.69 0.21
C ASP A 254 2.01 25.18 0.43
N GLU A 255 1.23 24.43 -0.35
CA GLU A 255 1.39 22.99 -0.46
C GLU A 255 2.75 22.64 -1.06
N SER A 256 3.30 21.49 -0.65
CA SER A 256 4.51 20.89 -1.20
C SER A 256 4.48 20.87 -2.73
N ASP A 257 5.58 21.28 -3.34
CA ASP A 257 5.76 21.27 -4.80
C ASP A 257 5.98 19.86 -5.37
N ARG A 258 6.13 18.84 -4.52
CA ARG A 258 6.40 17.47 -4.95
C ARG A 258 5.27 16.93 -5.81
N LYS A 259 5.63 16.17 -6.83
CA LYS A 259 4.67 15.55 -7.77
C LYS A 259 3.56 14.77 -7.08
N ILE A 260 3.88 14.07 -5.99
CA ILE A 260 2.93 13.30 -5.20
C ILE A 260 1.83 14.19 -4.57
N GLN A 261 2.15 15.47 -4.29
CA GLN A 261 1.23 16.50 -3.84
C GLN A 261 0.53 17.20 -5.00
N GLN A 262 1.29 17.66 -5.99
CA GLN A 262 0.77 18.53 -7.05
C GLN A 262 -0.16 17.80 -8.03
N SER A 263 0.20 16.60 -8.51
CA SER A 263 -0.55 15.93 -9.59
C SER A 263 -0.98 14.49 -9.27
N GLY A 264 -0.25 13.77 -8.41
CA GLY A 264 -0.50 12.35 -8.14
C GLY A 264 -1.85 12.07 -7.50
N TYR A 265 -1.98 12.36 -6.20
CA TYR A 265 -3.14 12.06 -5.36
C TYR A 265 -4.25 13.11 -5.48
N ARG A 266 -4.68 13.35 -6.72
CA ARG A 266 -5.70 14.33 -7.10
C ARG A 266 -6.92 13.66 -7.72
N MET A 267 -8.11 13.93 -7.19
CA MET A 267 -9.40 13.46 -7.71
C MET A 267 -9.73 14.19 -9.01
N ARG A 268 -9.92 13.42 -10.09
CA ARG A 268 -10.14 13.97 -11.43
C ARG A 268 -10.87 12.96 -12.32
N ALA A 269 -11.58 13.48 -13.31
CA ALA A 269 -12.29 12.65 -14.29
C ALA A 269 -11.34 11.74 -15.07
N VAL A 270 -11.87 10.61 -15.55
CA VAL A 270 -11.14 9.69 -16.42
C VAL A 270 -10.67 10.43 -17.68
N GLY A 271 -9.44 10.14 -18.11
CA GLY A 271 -8.77 10.80 -19.24
C GLY A 271 -8.13 12.15 -18.92
N LYS A 272 -8.20 12.65 -17.68
CA LYS A 272 -7.61 13.96 -17.30
C LYS A 272 -6.30 13.82 -16.52
N SER A 273 -5.33 14.67 -16.83
CA SER A 273 -4.10 14.85 -16.05
C SER A 273 -4.38 15.52 -14.70
N GLY A 274 -3.63 15.14 -13.67
CA GLY A 274 -3.79 15.69 -12.32
C GLY A 274 -2.98 16.97 -12.15
N ASN A 275 -3.50 17.93 -11.38
CA ASN A 275 -2.82 19.18 -11.02
C ASN A 275 -3.41 19.74 -9.72
N LYS A 276 -2.84 20.84 -9.21
CA LYS A 276 -3.19 21.42 -7.92
C LYS A 276 -4.61 21.98 -7.79
N SER A 277 -5.30 22.29 -8.90
CA SER A 277 -6.69 22.78 -8.82
C SER A 277 -7.69 21.66 -8.52
N HIS A 278 -7.30 20.40 -8.70
CA HIS A 278 -8.12 19.25 -8.36
C HIS A 278 -8.10 18.97 -6.85
N PRO A 279 -9.19 18.44 -6.27
CA PRO A 279 -9.20 18.04 -4.86
C PRO A 279 -8.12 17.00 -4.55
N SER A 280 -7.34 17.25 -3.51
CA SER A 280 -6.37 16.30 -2.96
C SER A 280 -7.08 15.17 -2.18
N MET A 281 -6.47 13.99 -2.09
CA MET A 281 -6.98 12.87 -1.27
C MET A 281 -6.80 13.16 0.22
N TYR A 282 -7.66 14.02 0.78
CA TYR A 282 -7.70 14.41 2.20
C TYR A 282 -8.65 13.53 3.02
N ARG A 283 -9.74 14.08 3.55
CA ARG A 283 -10.70 13.38 4.41
C ARG A 283 -11.25 12.12 3.73
N MET A 284 -11.31 11.02 4.46
CA MET A 284 -11.97 9.80 4.01
C MET A 284 -13.50 9.95 4.09
N PRO A 285 -14.26 9.55 3.06
CA PRO A 285 -15.72 9.55 3.13
C PRO A 285 -16.22 8.39 4.01
N VAL A 286 -17.53 8.35 4.29
CA VAL A 286 -18.16 7.19 4.93
C VAL A 286 -17.93 5.94 4.08
N LYS A 287 -17.48 4.85 4.68
CA LYS A 287 -17.23 3.57 4.02
C LYS A 287 -17.43 2.40 4.98
N SER A 288 -17.98 1.30 4.47
CA SER A 288 -18.05 0.01 5.15
C SER A 288 -17.95 -1.16 4.17
N TRP A 289 -17.59 -2.33 4.70
CA TRP A 289 -17.67 -3.61 4.01
C TRP A 289 -17.81 -4.76 5.01
N ILE A 290 -18.29 -5.91 4.52
CA ILE A 290 -18.35 -7.18 5.25
C ILE A 290 -17.02 -7.92 5.08
N ASN A 291 -16.41 -8.41 6.17
CA ASN A 291 -15.16 -9.18 6.14
C ASN A 291 -15.37 -10.64 5.74
N GLY A 292 -16.52 -11.22 6.10
CA GLY A 292 -16.87 -12.61 5.78
C GLY A 292 -17.95 -13.16 6.72
N LEU A 293 -18.21 -14.47 6.61
CA LEU A 293 -19.13 -15.23 7.48
C LEU A 293 -18.48 -15.69 8.81
N GLY A 294 -17.30 -15.18 9.15
CA GLY A 294 -16.48 -15.70 10.26
C GLY A 294 -15.50 -16.81 9.86
N ASP A 295 -15.81 -17.58 8.80
CA ASP A 295 -14.97 -18.64 8.25
C ASP A 295 -14.46 -18.29 6.83
N LYS A 296 -13.36 -18.93 6.39
CA LYS A 296 -12.55 -18.51 5.23
C LYS A 296 -13.17 -18.75 3.84
N ASN A 297 -14.38 -19.29 3.74
CA ASN A 297 -14.89 -19.81 2.47
C ASN A 297 -16.05 -18.96 1.94
N ASP A 298 -16.00 -18.66 0.65
CA ASP A 298 -17.15 -18.15 -0.12
C ASP A 298 -18.27 -19.21 -0.26
N ILE A 299 -18.04 -20.42 0.29
CA ILE A 299 -19.00 -21.51 0.38
C ILE A 299 -19.18 -21.91 1.85
N ALA A 300 -20.41 -21.86 2.36
CA ALA A 300 -20.75 -22.28 3.72
C ALA A 300 -21.94 -23.25 3.75
N ARG A 301 -22.16 -23.88 4.90
CA ARG A 301 -23.31 -24.78 5.12
C ARG A 301 -24.57 -23.98 5.48
N PRO A 302 -25.78 -24.48 5.18
CA PRO A 302 -27.01 -23.85 5.64
C PRO A 302 -27.09 -23.74 7.16
N GLY A 303 -27.72 -22.68 7.65
CA GLY A 303 -27.99 -22.44 9.07
C GLY A 303 -27.64 -21.04 9.53
N LYS A 304 -27.45 -20.89 10.85
CA LYS A 304 -27.09 -19.62 11.47
C LYS A 304 -25.65 -19.22 11.17
N HIS A 305 -25.46 -18.00 10.71
CA HIS A 305 -24.17 -17.36 10.45
C HIS A 305 -24.10 -16.00 11.14
N GLN A 306 -22.88 -15.62 11.50
CA GLN A 306 -22.60 -14.29 12.02
C GLN A 306 -21.84 -13.50 10.97
N LEU A 307 -22.48 -12.45 10.44
CA LEU A 307 -21.82 -11.52 9.54
C LEU A 307 -21.00 -10.53 10.36
N PHE A 308 -19.77 -10.27 9.94
CA PHE A 308 -18.89 -9.26 10.54
C PHE A 308 -18.38 -8.28 9.50
N GLY A 309 -18.19 -7.03 9.89
CA GLY A 309 -17.55 -6.04 9.05
C GLY A 309 -17.10 -4.81 9.82
N VAL A 310 -16.63 -3.82 9.08
CA VAL A 310 -16.11 -2.57 9.62
C VAL A 310 -16.71 -1.37 8.90
N ALA A 311 -16.93 -0.29 9.63
CA ALA A 311 -17.45 0.97 9.10
C ALA A 311 -16.72 2.18 9.71
N PHE A 312 -16.42 3.21 8.92
CA PHE A 312 -15.80 4.47 9.38
C PHE A 312 -16.20 5.63 8.47
N SER A 313 -16.01 6.87 8.93
CA SER A 313 -16.27 8.08 8.13
C SER A 313 -15.24 9.16 8.43
N GLY A 314 -13.96 8.85 8.23
CA GLY A 314 -12.87 9.78 8.50
C GLY A 314 -12.87 10.24 9.96
N GLU A 315 -13.38 11.43 10.22
CA GLU A 315 -13.37 12.13 11.51
C GLU A 315 -14.76 12.25 12.14
N ARG A 316 -15.78 11.58 11.58
CA ARG A 316 -17.19 11.77 11.97
C ARG A 316 -17.81 10.63 12.77
N GLY A 317 -17.13 9.49 12.88
CA GLY A 317 -17.68 8.27 13.48
C GLY A 317 -18.89 7.72 12.72
N ILE A 318 -19.43 6.59 13.20
CA ILE A 318 -20.57 5.90 12.59
C ILE A 318 -21.80 6.00 13.50
N ASP A 319 -22.96 6.27 12.89
CA ASP A 319 -24.25 6.19 13.57
C ASP A 319 -24.81 4.77 13.49
N HIS A 320 -24.97 4.24 12.27
CA HIS A 320 -25.45 2.88 12.06
C HIS A 320 -24.92 2.25 10.76
N VAL A 321 -25.04 0.92 10.69
CA VAL A 321 -24.79 0.13 9.50
C VAL A 321 -26.01 -0.74 9.21
N ASP A 322 -26.47 -0.73 7.97
CA ASP A 322 -27.46 -1.68 7.49
C ASP A 322 -26.78 -2.76 6.64
N ILE A 323 -27.25 -3.99 6.70
CA ILE A 323 -26.80 -5.12 5.86
C ILE A 323 -27.96 -5.61 5.01
N SER A 324 -27.66 -5.96 3.77
CA SER A 324 -28.59 -6.63 2.87
C SER A 324 -28.00 -7.97 2.44
N LEU A 325 -28.88 -8.98 2.35
CA LEU A 325 -28.52 -10.34 1.94
C LEU A 325 -28.77 -10.59 0.44
N ASP A 326 -29.49 -9.67 -0.22
CA ASP A 326 -30.06 -9.81 -1.56
C ASP A 326 -29.61 -8.68 -2.51
N GLY A 327 -28.41 -8.13 -2.29
CA GLY A 327 -27.83 -7.09 -3.13
C GLY A 327 -28.51 -5.72 -3.01
N GLY A 328 -29.09 -5.43 -1.85
CA GLY A 328 -29.65 -4.14 -1.48
C GLY A 328 -31.16 -3.99 -1.70
N LYS A 329 -31.91 -5.08 -1.90
CA LYS A 329 -33.38 -5.04 -2.05
C LYS A 329 -34.06 -4.94 -0.68
N GLY A 330 -33.61 -5.72 0.30
CA GLY A 330 -34.01 -5.66 1.70
C GLY A 330 -32.85 -5.30 2.63
N TRP A 331 -33.10 -4.56 3.71
CA TRP A 331 -32.08 -4.09 4.65
C TRP A 331 -32.42 -4.44 6.09
N GLN A 332 -31.42 -4.87 6.85
CA GLN A 332 -31.50 -5.19 8.27
C GLN A 332 -30.47 -4.36 9.02
N ARG A 333 -30.85 -3.81 10.18
CA ARG A 333 -29.94 -3.02 11.02
C ARG A 333 -28.93 -3.95 11.68
N ALA A 334 -27.64 -3.74 11.42
CA ALA A 334 -26.56 -4.44 12.13
C ALA A 334 -26.35 -3.83 13.52
N GLN A 335 -25.88 -4.65 14.45
CA GLN A 335 -25.44 -4.20 15.76
C GLN A 335 -23.99 -3.72 15.66
N LEU A 336 -23.70 -2.50 16.13
CA LEU A 336 -22.31 -2.09 16.34
C LEU A 336 -21.75 -2.82 17.56
N TYR A 337 -20.60 -3.46 17.40
CA TYR A 337 -19.97 -4.34 18.39
C TYR A 337 -18.65 -3.73 18.91
N GLY A 338 -18.24 -4.13 20.11
CA GLY A 338 -17.02 -3.66 20.75
C GLY A 338 -17.05 -2.18 21.18
N PRO A 339 -15.94 -1.70 21.79
CA PRO A 339 -15.84 -0.31 22.24
C PRO A 339 -15.88 0.68 21.07
N ASP A 340 -16.50 1.84 21.29
CA ASP A 340 -16.31 3.00 20.41
C ASP A 340 -14.96 3.64 20.76
N LEU A 341 -13.97 3.43 19.91
CA LEU A 341 -12.60 3.94 20.11
C LEU A 341 -12.42 5.39 19.62
N GLY A 342 -13.52 6.08 19.31
CA GLY A 342 -13.54 7.45 18.85
C GLY A 342 -13.76 7.59 17.34
N PRO A 343 -13.98 8.82 16.87
CA PRO A 343 -14.48 9.09 15.52
C PRO A 343 -13.51 8.75 14.39
N ASN A 344 -12.21 8.67 14.69
CA ASN A 344 -11.14 8.35 13.77
C ASN A 344 -10.92 6.83 13.59
N ALA A 345 -11.46 6.02 14.50
CA ALA A 345 -11.47 4.58 14.42
C ALA A 345 -12.66 4.09 13.58
N TRP A 346 -12.60 2.84 13.13
CA TRP A 346 -13.80 2.18 12.64
C TRP A 346 -14.65 1.68 13.81
N ARG A 347 -15.92 1.41 13.52
CA ARG A 347 -16.78 0.55 14.33
C ARG A 347 -16.83 -0.81 13.66
N THR A 348 -16.67 -1.87 14.44
CA THR A 348 -17.05 -3.21 13.98
C THR A 348 -18.57 -3.34 14.07
N PHE A 349 -19.17 -4.04 13.11
CA PHE A 349 -20.59 -4.33 13.11
C PHE A 349 -20.83 -5.81 12.91
N GLN A 350 -21.96 -6.30 13.40
CA GLN A 350 -22.36 -7.68 13.27
C GLN A 350 -23.87 -7.86 13.04
N LEU A 351 -24.26 -8.94 12.37
CA LEU A 351 -25.65 -9.37 12.22
C LEU A 351 -25.75 -10.91 12.20
N GLU A 352 -26.55 -11.48 13.09
CA GLU A 352 -26.90 -12.91 13.02
C GLU A 352 -27.95 -13.10 11.93
N VAL A 353 -27.74 -14.07 11.05
CA VAL A 353 -28.64 -14.41 9.95
C VAL A 353 -28.79 -15.91 9.86
N ASP A 354 -29.99 -16.39 9.50
CA ASP A 354 -30.19 -17.78 9.09
C ASP A 354 -30.16 -17.82 7.56
N LEU A 355 -29.20 -18.56 7.00
CA LEU A 355 -29.04 -18.67 5.56
C LEU A 355 -29.41 -20.10 5.10
N PRO A 356 -30.59 -20.28 4.49
CA PRO A 356 -30.90 -21.47 3.72
C PRO A 356 -29.94 -21.66 2.54
N ALA A 357 -29.94 -22.86 1.95
CA ALA A 357 -29.17 -23.11 0.73
C ALA A 357 -29.57 -22.14 -0.39
N GLY A 358 -28.58 -21.57 -1.08
CA GLY A 358 -28.79 -20.57 -2.11
C GLY A 358 -27.58 -19.66 -2.30
N ASP A 359 -27.69 -18.77 -3.29
CA ASP A 359 -26.67 -17.78 -3.61
C ASP A 359 -27.05 -16.44 -3.02
N TYR A 360 -26.10 -15.79 -2.34
CA TYR A 360 -26.29 -14.52 -1.65
C TYR A 360 -25.31 -13.48 -2.16
N TYR A 361 -25.77 -12.24 -2.21
CA TYR A 361 -24.91 -11.09 -2.41
C TYR A 361 -25.03 -10.16 -1.21
N LEU A 362 -24.08 -10.34 -0.29
CA LEU A 362 -24.07 -9.67 1.00
C LEU A 362 -23.43 -8.30 0.86
N VAL A 363 -24.16 -7.23 1.20
CA VAL A 363 -23.65 -5.86 1.15
C VAL A 363 -23.91 -5.14 2.47
N SER A 364 -23.06 -4.17 2.80
CA SER A 364 -23.22 -3.30 3.97
C SER A 364 -23.25 -1.84 3.56
N ARG A 365 -24.08 -1.03 4.20
CA ARG A 365 -24.17 0.42 3.98
C ARG A 365 -24.12 1.16 5.32
N ALA A 366 -23.08 1.96 5.52
CA ALA A 366 -22.94 2.81 6.69
C ALA A 366 -23.56 4.20 6.48
N THR A 367 -24.06 4.76 7.59
CA THR A 367 -24.43 6.17 7.74
C THR A 367 -23.61 6.76 8.89
N ASP A 368 -22.97 7.92 8.68
CA ASP A 368 -22.18 8.60 9.70
C ASP A 368 -23.04 9.46 10.65
N LYS A 369 -22.43 9.96 11.73
CA LYS A 369 -23.14 10.75 12.76
C LYS A 369 -23.67 12.11 12.25
N LEU A 370 -23.27 12.54 11.06
CA LEU A 370 -23.79 13.76 10.41
C LEU A 370 -24.80 13.44 9.29
N GLY A 371 -25.18 12.17 9.12
CA GLY A 371 -26.16 11.73 8.12
C GLY A 371 -25.59 11.45 6.73
N GLU A 372 -24.27 11.52 6.52
CA GLU A 372 -23.66 11.09 5.26
C GLU A 372 -23.78 9.56 5.15
N ARG A 373 -24.44 9.09 4.09
CA ARG A 373 -24.67 7.67 3.82
C ARG A 373 -23.87 7.23 2.62
N GLN A 374 -23.30 6.02 2.67
CA GLN A 374 -22.60 5.44 1.51
C GLN A 374 -23.52 5.39 0.27
N PRO A 375 -23.03 5.81 -0.90
CA PRO A 375 -23.76 5.68 -2.15
C PRO A 375 -23.76 4.23 -2.64
N ARG A 376 -24.72 3.88 -3.50
CA ARG A 376 -24.76 2.54 -4.13
C ARG A 376 -23.55 2.29 -5.02
N TYR A 377 -23.29 3.23 -5.91
CA TYR A 377 -22.16 3.22 -6.84
C TYR A 377 -21.27 4.44 -6.57
N PHE A 378 -20.00 4.32 -6.90
CA PHE A 378 -19.06 5.44 -6.81
C PHE A 378 -18.59 5.87 -8.20
N PRO A 379 -18.60 7.17 -8.54
CA PRO A 379 -18.21 7.62 -9.87
C PRO A 379 -16.75 7.29 -10.18
N ALA A 380 -16.51 6.84 -11.41
CA ALA A 380 -15.18 6.58 -11.91
C ALA A 380 -14.32 7.86 -11.89
N ASN A 381 -13.05 7.70 -11.53
CA ASN A 381 -12.04 8.76 -11.57
C ASN A 381 -10.73 8.16 -12.07
N GLN A 382 -9.84 8.99 -12.64
CA GLN A 382 -8.66 8.56 -13.39
C GLN A 382 -7.76 7.54 -12.69
N ARG A 383 -7.74 7.52 -11.36
CA ARG A 383 -6.83 6.69 -10.55
C ARG A 383 -7.54 5.65 -9.70
N GLY A 384 -8.86 5.55 -9.84
CA GLY A 384 -9.71 4.72 -9.01
C GLY A 384 -9.51 5.01 -7.51
N TYR A 385 -9.49 6.29 -7.14
CA TYR A 385 -9.36 6.72 -5.75
C TYR A 385 -10.72 6.86 -5.06
N GLY A 386 -10.72 6.65 -3.74
CA GLY A 386 -11.81 7.05 -2.84
C GLY A 386 -13.09 6.23 -2.94
N HIS A 387 -13.06 5.06 -3.58
CA HIS A 387 -14.25 4.23 -3.78
C HIS A 387 -14.94 3.92 -2.45
N ASN A 388 -16.20 4.34 -2.29
CA ASN A 388 -17.04 4.04 -1.13
C ASN A 388 -18.43 3.49 -1.50
N GLY A 389 -18.62 3.05 -2.74
CA GLY A 389 -19.88 2.47 -3.22
C GLY A 389 -20.16 1.14 -2.52
N TRP A 390 -21.30 1.00 -1.85
CA TRP A 390 -21.59 -0.20 -1.07
C TRP A 390 -21.85 -1.45 -1.92
N PHE A 391 -22.30 -1.28 -3.17
CA PHE A 391 -22.62 -2.41 -4.04
C PHE A 391 -21.34 -3.20 -4.37
N ASP A 392 -20.33 -2.55 -4.95
CA ASP A 392 -19.12 -3.24 -5.40
C ASP A 392 -18.30 -3.88 -4.27
N HIS A 393 -18.42 -3.35 -3.05
CA HIS A 393 -17.81 -3.96 -1.86
C HIS A 393 -18.56 -5.20 -1.36
N GLY A 394 -19.59 -5.67 -2.06
CA GLY A 394 -20.35 -6.86 -1.71
C GLY A 394 -19.50 -8.13 -1.63
N LEU A 395 -20.04 -9.14 -0.99
CA LEU A 395 -19.48 -10.48 -0.90
C LEU A 395 -20.48 -11.48 -1.46
N THR A 396 -20.06 -12.19 -2.50
CA THR A 396 -20.83 -13.32 -3.03
C THR A 396 -20.57 -14.54 -2.16
N VAL A 397 -21.65 -15.18 -1.70
CA VAL A 397 -21.58 -16.36 -0.84
C VAL A 397 -22.53 -17.43 -1.38
N VAL A 398 -22.04 -18.65 -1.49
CA VAL A 398 -22.84 -19.82 -1.84
C VAL A 398 -23.10 -20.65 -0.58
N ILE A 399 -24.37 -20.86 -0.25
CA ILE A 399 -24.76 -21.71 0.87
C ILE A 399 -25.21 -23.06 0.32
N SER A 400 -24.47 -24.12 0.65
CA SER A 400 -24.69 -25.46 0.06
C SER A 400 -24.62 -26.56 1.12
N LYS A 401 -25.53 -27.55 1.00
CA LYS A 401 -25.50 -28.77 1.82
C LYS A 401 -24.28 -29.65 1.51
N THR A 402 -23.74 -29.54 0.29
CA THR A 402 -22.56 -30.26 -0.16
C THR A 402 -21.41 -29.27 -0.27
N LEU A 403 -20.46 -29.33 0.66
CA LEU A 403 -19.19 -28.61 0.50
C LEU A 403 -18.41 -29.34 -0.61
N ALA A 404 -18.44 -28.81 -1.83
CA ALA A 404 -17.49 -29.26 -2.84
C ALA A 404 -16.07 -29.02 -2.29
N SER A 405 -15.21 -30.02 -2.36
CA SER A 405 -13.79 -29.86 -2.04
C SER A 405 -13.24 -28.68 -2.83
N ALA A 406 -12.70 -27.68 -2.15
CA ALA A 406 -12.23 -26.43 -2.73
C ALA A 406 -11.27 -26.70 -3.90
N GLY A 407 -11.74 -26.40 -5.11
CA GLY A 407 -11.01 -26.68 -6.34
C GLY A 407 -11.82 -26.35 -7.59
N ALA A 408 -12.38 -25.14 -7.69
CA ALA A 408 -12.85 -24.59 -8.96
C ALA A 408 -12.96 -23.06 -8.89
N THR A 409 -12.27 -22.42 -9.83
CA THR A 409 -12.26 -20.98 -10.14
C THR A 409 -13.67 -20.42 -10.36
N PRO A 410 -13.98 -19.16 -10.01
CA PRO A 410 -15.31 -18.60 -10.27
C PRO A 410 -15.60 -18.55 -11.77
N VAL A 411 -16.78 -19.02 -12.16
CA VAL A 411 -17.32 -18.89 -13.52
C VAL A 411 -17.63 -17.41 -13.76
N ALA A 412 -16.89 -16.80 -14.68
CA ALA A 412 -17.26 -15.52 -15.27
C ALA A 412 -18.53 -15.71 -16.11
N LEU A 413 -19.55 -14.88 -15.86
CA LEU A 413 -20.65 -14.68 -16.81
C LEU A 413 -20.07 -13.97 -18.04
N ALA A 414 -19.79 -14.73 -19.09
CA ALA A 414 -19.41 -14.20 -20.40
C ALA A 414 -20.66 -14.07 -21.29
N GLU A 415 -20.96 -12.83 -21.68
CA GLU A 415 -21.92 -12.51 -22.72
C GLU A 415 -21.45 -13.06 -24.08
N ARG A 416 -22.42 -13.51 -24.87
CA ARG A 416 -22.20 -14.01 -26.24
C ARG A 416 -21.84 -12.84 -27.15
N GLY A 417 -20.64 -12.87 -27.72
CA GLY A 417 -20.24 -12.05 -28.85
C GLY A 417 -19.41 -12.89 -29.81
N THR A 418 -20.02 -13.29 -30.93
CA THR A 418 -19.34 -13.98 -32.04
C THR A 418 -18.39 -13.00 -32.74
N ALA A 419 -17.09 -13.21 -32.59
CA ALA A 419 -16.06 -12.54 -33.41
C ALA A 419 -15.44 -13.56 -34.37
N VAL A 420 -15.53 -13.26 -35.66
CA VAL A 420 -14.98 -14.00 -36.78
C VAL A 420 -13.46 -13.89 -36.75
N ALA A 421 -12.76 -15.02 -36.66
CA ALA A 421 -11.31 -15.09 -36.79
C ALA A 421 -10.93 -14.90 -38.26
N THR A 422 -10.15 -13.86 -38.56
CA THR A 422 -9.40 -13.77 -39.82
C THR A 422 -7.95 -14.09 -39.48
N GLU A 423 -7.43 -15.18 -40.05
CA GLU A 423 -6.04 -15.58 -39.90
C GLU A 423 -5.10 -14.52 -40.49
N ILE A 424 -4.19 -13.98 -39.67
CA ILE A 424 -2.99 -13.30 -40.16
C ILE A 424 -1.82 -14.24 -39.91
N THR A 425 -1.45 -14.96 -40.96
CA THR A 425 -0.21 -15.71 -41.05
C THR A 425 0.96 -14.73 -41.21
N GLY A 426 1.96 -14.84 -40.32
CA GLY A 426 3.15 -13.99 -40.39
C GLY A 426 3.98 -13.96 -39.12
N ARG A 427 4.40 -15.12 -38.59
CA ARG A 427 5.48 -15.16 -37.57
C ARG A 427 6.81 -14.78 -38.24
N LYS A 428 7.24 -13.53 -38.11
CA LYS A 428 8.66 -13.20 -38.22
C LYS A 428 9.34 -13.55 -36.90
N HIS A 429 10.22 -14.54 -36.95
CA HIS A 429 11.25 -14.73 -35.92
C HIS A 429 12.15 -13.49 -35.93
N TYR A 430 12.11 -12.69 -34.86
CA TYR A 430 13.20 -11.79 -34.54
C TYR A 430 14.09 -12.52 -33.53
N ALA A 431 15.29 -12.88 -33.98
CA ALA A 431 16.33 -13.46 -33.16
C ALA A 431 16.82 -12.45 -32.11
N ALA A 432 17.25 -12.99 -30.97
CA ALA A 432 17.98 -12.29 -29.94
C ALA A 432 19.29 -11.73 -30.51
N ASP A 433 19.44 -10.40 -30.52
CA ASP A 433 20.68 -9.61 -30.53
C ASP A 433 20.39 -8.16 -30.96
N ASP A 434 19.54 -7.44 -30.23
CA ASP A 434 19.20 -6.07 -30.65
C ASP A 434 19.12 -5.08 -29.49
N GLU A 435 20.30 -4.76 -28.95
CA GLU A 435 20.52 -3.58 -28.10
C GLU A 435 20.03 -2.29 -28.80
N ASN A 436 19.77 -2.33 -30.11
CA ASN A 436 19.47 -1.16 -30.93
C ASN A 436 18.00 -1.03 -31.38
N THR A 437 17.09 -1.85 -30.84
CA THR A 437 15.65 -1.64 -31.06
C THR A 437 15.20 -0.30 -30.50
N LEU A 438 14.23 0.35 -31.17
CA LEU A 438 13.60 1.56 -30.65
C LEU A 438 13.05 1.35 -29.23
N GLY A 439 12.43 0.20 -28.97
CA GLY A 439 11.90 -0.14 -27.65
C GLY A 439 12.98 -0.24 -26.56
N ASN A 440 14.14 -0.84 -26.85
CA ASN A 440 15.26 -0.88 -25.91
C ASN A 440 15.82 0.53 -25.64
N ARG A 441 16.09 1.32 -26.68
CA ARG A 441 16.59 2.70 -26.53
C ARG A 441 15.64 3.58 -25.71
N LEU A 442 14.34 3.48 -25.95
CA LEU A 442 13.32 4.16 -25.15
C LEU A 442 13.39 3.71 -23.68
N PHE A 443 13.61 2.43 -23.41
CA PHE A 443 13.70 1.87 -22.07
C PHE A 443 14.94 2.31 -21.30
N VAL A 444 16.12 2.35 -21.94
CA VAL A 444 17.40 2.61 -21.26
C VAL A 444 17.85 4.07 -21.30
N GLU A 445 17.42 4.86 -22.28
CA GLU A 445 18.02 6.17 -22.55
C GLU A 445 17.00 7.29 -22.81
N THR A 446 16.03 7.06 -23.72
CA THR A 446 15.28 8.18 -24.31
C THR A 446 14.11 8.67 -23.45
N THR A 447 13.50 7.79 -22.65
CA THR A 447 12.44 8.20 -21.71
C THR A 447 13.03 8.99 -20.54
N ASN A 448 12.29 9.94 -19.96
CA ASN A 448 12.77 10.74 -18.84
C ASN A 448 11.86 10.61 -17.59
N PRO A 449 12.29 9.90 -16.52
CA PRO A 449 13.54 9.14 -16.41
C PRO A 449 13.50 7.85 -17.22
N PRO A 450 14.66 7.29 -17.62
CA PRO A 450 14.69 6.01 -18.31
C PRO A 450 14.08 4.90 -17.47
N CYS A 451 13.22 4.07 -18.08
CA CYS A 451 12.58 2.94 -17.40
C CYS A 451 13.59 2.03 -16.67
N GLY A 452 14.76 1.80 -17.29
CA GLY A 452 15.85 1.00 -16.76
C GLY A 452 16.49 1.50 -15.46
N VAL A 453 16.34 2.80 -15.15
CA VAL A 453 16.78 3.35 -13.85
C VAL A 453 15.93 2.81 -12.71
N CYS A 454 14.63 2.59 -12.98
CA CYS A 454 13.68 2.16 -11.96
C CYS A 454 13.46 0.64 -11.97
N HIS A 455 13.45 0.00 -13.14
CA HIS A 455 13.04 -1.39 -13.32
C HIS A 455 14.23 -2.31 -13.62
N THR A 456 14.11 -3.58 -13.21
CA THR A 456 15.00 -4.65 -13.67
C THR A 456 14.37 -5.30 -14.91
N LEU A 457 15.18 -5.45 -15.97
CA LEU A 457 14.86 -6.16 -17.20
C LEU A 457 16.18 -6.67 -17.82
N GLU A 458 16.38 -7.97 -17.84
CA GLU A 458 17.62 -8.64 -18.25
C GLU A 458 17.97 -8.34 -19.71
N ALA A 459 16.99 -8.40 -20.61
CA ALA A 459 17.16 -8.06 -22.03
C ALA A 459 17.64 -6.62 -22.27
N ALA A 460 17.40 -5.71 -21.33
CA ALA A 460 17.87 -4.33 -21.36
C ALA A 460 19.16 -4.09 -20.54
N ARG A 461 19.69 -5.14 -19.88
CA ARG A 461 20.84 -5.09 -18.96
C ARG A 461 20.65 -4.11 -17.80
N THR A 462 19.42 -3.99 -17.32
CA THR A 462 19.04 -3.03 -16.26
C THR A 462 18.76 -3.76 -14.94
N ARG A 463 19.17 -3.14 -13.83
CA ARG A 463 18.92 -3.64 -12.46
C ARG A 463 18.34 -2.54 -11.57
N GLY A 464 17.27 -1.91 -12.03
CA GLY A 464 16.56 -0.91 -11.24
C GLY A 464 15.97 -1.50 -9.97
N VAL A 465 16.07 -0.76 -8.86
CA VAL A 465 15.66 -1.19 -7.50
C VAL A 465 14.41 -0.46 -7.00
N ILE A 466 13.75 0.33 -7.85
CA ILE A 466 12.62 1.16 -7.44
C ILE A 466 11.31 0.51 -7.85
N GLY A 467 11.16 0.16 -9.12
CA GLY A 467 10.02 -0.56 -9.66
C GLY A 467 10.21 -2.08 -9.65
N PRO A 468 9.17 -2.85 -9.98
CA PRO A 468 9.23 -4.31 -10.02
C PRO A 468 10.28 -4.81 -11.03
N ASN A 469 10.81 -6.01 -10.75
CA ASN A 469 11.50 -6.83 -11.73
C ASN A 469 10.51 -7.26 -12.81
N LEU A 470 10.71 -6.78 -14.04
CA LEU A 470 9.79 -7.04 -15.15
C LEU A 470 9.91 -8.48 -15.65
N ASP A 471 11.06 -9.14 -15.47
CA ASP A 471 11.26 -10.55 -15.82
C ASP A 471 10.45 -11.51 -14.94
N GLU A 472 10.26 -11.14 -13.68
CA GLU A 472 9.40 -11.84 -12.73
C GLU A 472 7.93 -11.45 -12.91
N LEU A 473 7.63 -10.15 -13.06
CA LEU A 473 6.26 -9.65 -13.12
C LEU A 473 5.53 -10.07 -14.41
N ARG A 474 6.25 -10.20 -15.53
CA ARG A 474 5.74 -10.56 -16.86
C ARG A 474 4.43 -9.83 -17.22
N PRO A 475 4.39 -8.48 -17.16
CA PRO A 475 3.17 -7.74 -17.38
C PRO A 475 2.72 -7.87 -18.85
N ASN A 476 1.41 -8.00 -19.07
CA ASN A 476 0.86 -7.98 -20.43
C ASN A 476 0.84 -6.56 -21.03
N ALA A 477 0.70 -6.47 -22.35
CA ALA A 477 0.72 -5.21 -23.09
C ALA A 477 -0.31 -4.18 -22.60
N HIS A 478 -1.50 -4.63 -22.18
CA HIS A 478 -2.53 -3.74 -21.63
C HIS A 478 -2.05 -3.09 -20.32
N ARG A 479 -1.50 -3.87 -19.39
CA ARG A 479 -1.00 -3.39 -18.11
C ARG A 479 0.17 -2.42 -18.30
N ILE A 480 1.09 -2.73 -19.21
CA ILE A 480 2.23 -1.84 -19.54
C ILE A 480 1.71 -0.53 -20.12
N ARG A 481 0.78 -0.57 -21.08
CA ARG A 481 0.17 0.62 -21.68
C ARG A 481 -0.49 1.51 -20.64
N ALA A 482 -1.27 0.92 -19.73
CA ALA A 482 -1.92 1.67 -18.66
C ALA A 482 -0.89 2.31 -17.71
N ALA A 483 0.18 1.60 -17.35
CA ALA A 483 1.25 2.12 -16.51
C ALA A 483 2.02 3.27 -17.18
N LEU A 484 2.39 3.14 -18.45
CA LEU A 484 3.08 4.20 -19.20
C LEU A 484 2.18 5.41 -19.43
N ALA A 485 0.89 5.20 -19.74
CA ALA A 485 -0.04 6.30 -19.97
C ALA A 485 -0.38 7.07 -18.69
N GLN A 486 -0.43 6.42 -17.55
CA GLN A 486 -0.99 7.01 -16.32
C GLN A 486 0.03 7.21 -15.19
N GLY A 487 1.21 6.58 -15.28
CA GLY A 487 2.17 6.46 -14.19
C GLY A 487 1.68 5.54 -13.06
N VAL A 488 2.59 5.01 -12.25
CA VAL A 488 2.27 4.11 -11.12
C VAL A 488 3.12 4.47 -9.90
N GLY A 489 2.48 4.89 -8.80
CA GLY A 489 3.22 5.28 -7.61
C GLY A 489 4.15 6.47 -7.88
N ALA A 490 5.46 6.25 -7.80
CA ALA A 490 6.50 7.23 -8.15
C ALA A 490 6.81 7.27 -9.67
N MET A 491 6.41 6.25 -10.44
CA MET A 491 6.63 6.20 -11.89
C MET A 491 5.81 7.31 -12.59
N PRO A 492 6.43 8.16 -13.43
CA PRO A 492 5.74 9.16 -14.22
C PRO A 492 4.80 8.56 -15.27
N SER A 493 3.85 9.38 -15.74
CA SER A 493 3.24 9.14 -17.04
C SER A 493 4.23 9.57 -18.13
N TYR A 494 4.28 8.78 -19.19
CA TYR A 494 5.05 9.04 -20.41
C TYR A 494 4.13 9.44 -21.57
N SER A 495 2.82 9.62 -21.33
CA SER A 495 1.84 9.98 -22.36
C SER A 495 2.10 11.32 -23.04
N GLU A 496 2.74 12.25 -22.33
CA GLU A 496 3.16 13.56 -22.86
C GLU A 496 4.61 13.55 -23.36
N GLN A 497 5.35 12.45 -23.17
CA GLN A 497 6.75 12.31 -23.58
C GLN A 497 6.95 11.47 -24.85
N LEU A 498 6.04 10.54 -25.13
CA LEU A 498 6.18 9.55 -26.19
C LEU A 498 5.06 9.67 -27.22
N THR A 499 5.43 9.55 -28.50
CA THR A 499 4.48 9.35 -29.59
C THR A 499 3.80 7.97 -29.48
N VAL A 500 2.67 7.78 -30.18
CA VAL A 500 1.97 6.49 -30.20
C VAL A 500 2.86 5.36 -30.72
N SER A 501 3.70 5.62 -31.72
CA SER A 501 4.66 4.66 -32.27
C SER A 501 5.75 4.27 -31.26
N GLU A 502 6.32 5.25 -30.55
CA GLU A 502 7.32 4.99 -29.52
C GLU A 502 6.73 4.23 -28.33
N LEU A 503 5.53 4.62 -27.90
CA LEU A 503 4.80 3.93 -26.86
C LEU A 503 4.55 2.45 -27.24
N ASN A 504 4.15 2.18 -28.49
CA ASN A 504 3.95 0.82 -28.96
C ASN A 504 5.26 0.03 -29.01
N ALA A 505 6.35 0.62 -29.51
CA ALA A 505 7.66 -0.02 -29.57
C ALA A 505 8.19 -0.38 -28.17
N LEU A 506 8.01 0.51 -27.19
CA LEU A 506 8.38 0.27 -25.79
C LEU A 506 7.54 -0.85 -25.16
N ILE A 507 6.21 -0.84 -25.40
CA ILE A 507 5.31 -1.89 -24.89
C ILE A 507 5.67 -3.25 -25.50
N GLU A 508 5.89 -3.29 -26.80
CA GLU A 508 6.25 -4.51 -27.52
C GLU A 508 7.57 -5.08 -27.00
N PHE A 509 8.60 -4.24 -26.87
CA PHE A 509 9.88 -4.63 -26.29
C PHE A 509 9.74 -5.23 -24.88
N ILE A 510 9.05 -4.55 -23.96
CA ILE A 510 8.88 -5.06 -22.59
C ILE A 510 8.08 -6.38 -22.59
N THR A 511 7.01 -6.46 -23.39
CA THR A 511 6.15 -7.67 -23.46
C THR A 511 6.90 -8.87 -24.02
N LEU A 512 7.71 -8.66 -25.05
CA LEU A 512 8.48 -9.73 -25.69
C LEU A 512 9.72 -10.13 -24.91
N SER A 513 10.28 -9.25 -24.09
CA SER A 513 11.54 -9.47 -23.38
C SER A 513 11.35 -10.00 -21.97
N ALA A 514 10.22 -9.69 -21.30
CA ALA A 514 10.01 -10.07 -19.90
C ALA A 514 10.05 -11.59 -19.69
N GLY A 515 11.04 -12.05 -18.92
CA GLY A 515 11.18 -13.45 -18.50
C GLY A 515 11.87 -14.36 -19.51
N LYS A 516 12.63 -13.78 -20.44
CA LYS A 516 13.47 -14.48 -21.43
C LYS A 516 14.93 -14.49 -21.05
#